data_AF-A0AB33VHD1-F1
#
_entry.id   AF-A0AB33VHD1-F1
#
_cell.length_a   1.000
_cell.length_b   1.000
_cell.length_c   1.000
_cell.angle_alpha   90.00
_cell.angle_beta   90.00
_cell.angle_gamma   90.00
#
_symmetry.space_group_name_H-M   'P 1'
#
loop_
_entity.id
_entity.type
_entity.pdbx_description
1 polymer ?
#
loop_
_entity_poly.entity_id
_entity_poly.type
_entity_poly.pdbx_seq_one_letter_code
_entity_poly.pdbx_strand_id
1 'polypeptide(L)'
;MTVSGDSGGRSSGDDNDSLYGGNGNDVLEGGTGNDYLSGEGGSDTYVFNSGWGQDTINNYDTTSGRSDVIAFGTGIATDQLWFRRVNADLEVSLIGSTDKTTLSNWYAGSVYHVDQFTTADGKRLSDTQVDSLVQAMASFSPPVSGQTTLPQNYRDALEGVIAANWK
;
A
#
# COMPACT_ATOMS: atom_id res chain seq x y z
N MET A 1 14.41 -12.21 9.05
CA MET A 1 13.87 -12.63 10.35
C MET A 1 12.38 -12.95 10.18
N THR A 2 11.84 -13.93 10.92
CA THR A 2 10.38 -14.18 10.93
C THR A 2 9.83 -13.71 12.26
N VAL A 3 8.85 -12.81 12.23
CA VAL A 3 8.09 -12.39 13.42
C VAL A 3 6.67 -12.94 13.26
N SER A 4 6.25 -13.75 14.23
CA SER A 4 4.91 -14.32 14.29
C SER A 4 4.36 -14.15 15.71
N GLY A 5 3.17 -13.58 15.87
CA GLY A 5 2.50 -13.49 17.16
C GLY A 5 1.32 -12.52 17.20
N ASP A 6 0.33 -12.88 18.03
CA ASP A 6 -0.98 -12.26 18.38
C ASP A 6 -0.93 -10.78 18.84
N SER A 7 0.17 -10.09 18.56
CA SER A 7 0.35 -8.66 18.83
C SER A 7 1.40 -8.08 17.89
N GLY A 8 1.01 -7.78 16.64
CA GLY A 8 1.67 -6.82 15.74
C GLY A 8 3.20 -6.94 15.55
N GLY A 9 3.63 -7.43 14.40
CA GLY A 9 5.04 -7.52 14.04
C GLY A 9 5.65 -6.16 13.63
N ARG A 10 6.76 -5.78 14.27
CA ARG A 10 7.66 -4.72 13.78
C ARG A 10 9.05 -5.30 13.56
N SER A 11 9.66 -5.06 12.40
CA SER A 11 11.09 -5.37 12.21
C SER A 11 11.99 -4.39 12.98
N SER A 12 13.23 -4.82 13.26
CA SER A 12 14.26 -4.05 13.95
C SER A 12 15.46 -3.63 13.08
N GLY A 13 15.41 -3.69 11.73
CA GLY A 13 16.55 -3.26 10.89
C GLY A 13 16.39 -3.36 9.37
N ASP A 14 17.48 -3.12 8.61
CA ASP A 14 17.61 -3.12 7.14
C ASP A 14 17.53 -4.52 6.47
N ASP A 15 16.92 -5.50 7.14
CA ASP A 15 16.89 -6.89 6.68
C ASP A 15 15.60 -7.18 5.89
N ASN A 16 15.66 -8.14 4.96
CA ASN A 16 14.46 -8.65 4.31
C ASN A 16 13.77 -9.65 5.25
N ASP A 17 12.55 -9.33 5.67
CA ASP A 17 11.81 -10.08 6.66
C ASP A 17 10.54 -10.72 6.11
N SER A 18 9.99 -11.64 6.91
CA SER A 18 8.66 -12.22 6.68
C SER A 18 7.85 -12.10 7.95
N LEU A 19 6.83 -11.25 7.93
CA LEU A 19 5.97 -10.95 9.07
C LEU A 19 4.60 -11.60 8.85
N TYR A 20 4.14 -12.31 9.88
CA TYR A 20 2.83 -12.97 9.91
C TYR A 20 2.06 -12.48 11.14
N GLY A 21 0.92 -11.83 10.93
CA GLY A 21 0.06 -11.31 12.00
C GLY A 21 -0.55 -12.46 12.81
N GLY A 22 -1.27 -13.34 12.12
CA GLY A 22 -1.90 -14.50 12.73
C GLY A 22 -3.41 -14.35 12.76
N ASN A 23 -4.04 -14.86 13.81
CA ASN A 23 -5.44 -14.50 14.06
C ASN A 23 -5.46 -13.25 14.92
N GLY A 24 -6.37 -12.32 14.63
CA GLY A 24 -6.53 -11.11 15.41
C GLY A 24 -6.44 -9.87 14.53
N ASN A 25 -6.39 -8.70 15.16
CA ASN A 25 -6.20 -7.45 14.45
C ASN A 25 -4.76 -7.02 14.64
N ASP A 26 -3.94 -7.16 13.60
CA ASP A 26 -2.50 -6.94 13.70
C ASP A 26 -2.06 -5.61 13.09
N VAL A 27 -0.91 -5.13 13.57
CA VAL A 27 -0.21 -4.00 12.97
C VAL A 27 1.15 -4.51 12.51
N LEU A 28 1.35 -4.53 11.19
CA LEU A 28 2.57 -5.02 10.54
C LEU A 28 3.36 -3.84 9.97
N GLU A 29 4.60 -3.70 10.42
CA GLU A 29 5.55 -2.70 9.91
C GLU A 29 6.86 -3.42 9.55
N GLY A 30 7.07 -3.61 8.24
CA GLY A 30 8.27 -4.27 7.68
C GLY A 30 9.55 -3.50 7.99
N GLY A 31 9.45 -2.18 8.08
CA GLY A 31 10.61 -1.32 8.32
C GLY A 31 11.33 -1.03 7.01
N THR A 32 12.65 -1.08 7.04
CA THR A 32 13.53 -0.89 5.88
C THR A 32 13.89 -2.26 5.32
N GLY A 33 13.80 -2.47 4.01
CA GLY A 33 14.17 -3.76 3.42
C GLY A 33 13.28 -4.09 2.23
N ASN A 34 13.25 -5.35 1.83
CA ASN A 34 12.20 -5.85 0.95
C ASN A 34 11.49 -6.98 1.68
N ASP A 35 10.35 -6.65 2.28
CA ASP A 35 9.66 -7.51 3.23
C ASP A 35 8.47 -8.23 2.61
N TYR A 36 8.13 -9.36 3.23
CA TYR A 36 6.88 -10.07 2.99
C TYR A 36 5.97 -9.91 4.21
N LEU A 37 4.77 -9.37 4.01
CA LEU A 37 3.80 -9.10 5.07
C LEU A 37 2.51 -9.90 4.81
N SER A 38 2.04 -10.64 5.81
CA SER A 38 0.79 -11.38 5.77
C SER A 38 0.02 -11.15 7.06
N GLY A 39 -1.06 -10.40 7.02
CA GLY A 39 -1.92 -10.16 8.18
C GLY A 39 -2.59 -11.45 8.67
N GLU A 40 -2.99 -12.30 7.73
CA GLU A 40 -3.79 -13.51 7.96
C GLU A 40 -5.22 -13.14 8.41
N GLY A 41 -5.73 -13.65 9.52
CA GLY A 41 -7.16 -13.56 9.83
C GLY A 41 -7.52 -12.43 10.77
N GLY A 42 -8.32 -11.47 10.30
CA GLY A 42 -8.87 -10.39 11.13
C GLY A 42 -8.79 -9.05 10.42
N SER A 43 -8.71 -7.94 11.17
CA SER A 43 -8.59 -6.59 10.59
C SER A 43 -7.19 -6.06 10.80
N ASP A 44 -6.38 -6.12 9.75
CA ASP A 44 -4.95 -5.86 9.83
C ASP A 44 -4.55 -4.48 9.30
N THR A 45 -3.46 -3.93 9.81
CA THR A 45 -2.90 -2.65 9.39
C THR A 45 -1.45 -2.81 8.97
N TYR A 46 -1.17 -2.56 7.69
CA TYR A 46 0.17 -2.54 7.12
C TYR A 46 0.68 -1.10 7.08
N VAL A 47 1.78 -0.81 7.78
CA VAL A 47 2.33 0.54 7.94
C VAL A 47 3.53 0.75 7.02
N PHE A 48 3.50 1.83 6.24
CA PHE A 48 4.63 2.24 5.39
C PHE A 48 5.07 3.66 5.70
N ASN A 49 6.31 3.80 6.16
CA ASN A 49 7.00 5.06 6.37
C ASN A 49 8.10 5.20 5.32
N SER A 50 8.33 6.41 4.77
CA SER A 50 9.33 6.64 3.71
C SER A 50 10.67 5.94 3.97
N GLY A 51 11.23 5.30 2.95
CA GLY A 51 12.39 4.43 3.06
C GLY A 51 12.04 2.97 3.36
N TRP A 52 10.78 2.55 3.15
CA TRP A 52 10.36 1.19 3.45
C TRP A 52 10.92 0.14 2.49
N GLY A 53 11.33 0.54 1.29
CA GLY A 53 11.86 -0.37 0.27
C GLY A 53 10.75 -1.04 -0.55
N GLN A 54 10.96 -2.30 -0.96
CA GLN A 54 10.09 -2.96 -1.95
C GLN A 54 9.38 -4.17 -1.37
N ASP A 55 8.24 -3.91 -0.74
CA ASP A 55 7.53 -4.90 0.04
C ASP A 55 6.44 -5.61 -0.76
N THR A 56 6.06 -6.79 -0.28
CA THR A 56 4.97 -7.60 -0.82
C THR A 56 3.99 -7.92 0.30
N ILE A 57 2.71 -7.61 0.06
CA ILE A 57 1.61 -7.96 0.95
C ILE A 57 0.85 -9.15 0.37
N ASN A 58 0.53 -10.12 1.23
CA ASN A 58 -0.50 -11.12 1.01
C ASN A 58 -1.67 -10.86 1.96
N ASN A 59 -2.75 -10.24 1.46
CA ASN A 59 -3.95 -9.96 2.24
C ASN A 59 -5.06 -10.99 2.02
N TYR A 60 -4.69 -12.24 1.72
CA TYR A 60 -5.68 -13.31 1.58
C TYR A 60 -6.34 -13.58 2.92
N ASP A 61 -7.62 -13.24 3.02
CA ASP A 61 -8.45 -13.60 4.16
C ASP A 61 -9.93 -13.70 3.73
N THR A 62 -10.66 -14.57 4.42
CA THR A 62 -12.07 -14.89 4.16
C THR A 62 -12.95 -14.63 5.38
N THR A 63 -12.37 -14.08 6.44
CA THR A 63 -13.03 -13.73 7.69
C THR A 63 -14.07 -12.64 7.44
N SER A 64 -15.27 -12.84 7.98
CA SER A 64 -16.36 -11.88 7.82
C SER A 64 -16.14 -10.66 8.72
N GLY A 65 -16.38 -9.46 8.19
CA GLY A 65 -16.30 -8.22 8.95
C GLY A 65 -14.88 -7.69 9.17
N ARG A 66 -13.88 -8.28 8.51
CA ARG A 66 -12.52 -7.72 8.41
C ARG A 66 -12.53 -6.32 7.80
N SER A 67 -11.55 -5.53 8.18
CA SER A 67 -11.32 -4.20 7.67
C SER A 67 -9.82 -3.91 7.65
N ASP A 68 -9.19 -4.29 6.55
CA ASP A 68 -7.75 -4.22 6.37
C ASP A 68 -7.33 -2.85 5.84
N VAL A 69 -6.16 -2.39 6.28
CA VAL A 69 -5.69 -1.02 6.06
C VAL A 69 -4.25 -1.00 5.61
N ILE A 70 -3.96 -0.24 4.56
CA ILE A 70 -2.62 0.30 4.33
C ILE A 70 -2.55 1.72 4.92
N ALA A 71 -1.59 1.95 5.81
CA ALA A 71 -1.37 3.22 6.48
C ALA A 71 -0.03 3.83 6.05
N PHE A 72 -0.10 4.88 5.24
CA PHE A 72 1.05 5.68 4.85
C PHE A 72 1.36 6.72 5.92
N GLY A 73 2.63 6.73 6.34
CA GLY A 73 3.16 7.60 7.38
C GLY A 73 3.21 9.08 7.01
N THR A 74 3.72 9.87 7.95
CA THR A 74 3.87 11.33 7.78
C THR A 74 4.76 11.67 6.61
N GLY A 75 4.35 12.67 5.81
CA GLY A 75 5.15 13.14 4.66
C GLY A 75 4.91 12.34 3.37
N ILE A 76 3.96 11.42 3.36
CA ILE A 76 3.46 10.74 2.16
C ILE A 76 2.06 11.28 1.85
N ALA A 77 1.97 12.21 0.90
CA ALA A 77 0.71 12.78 0.45
C ALA A 77 0.07 11.93 -0.66
N THR A 78 -1.24 12.12 -0.86
CA THR A 78 -2.03 11.34 -1.84
C THR A 78 -1.54 11.51 -3.28
N ASP A 79 -0.93 12.65 -3.61
CA ASP A 79 -0.35 12.95 -4.93
C ASP A 79 1.11 12.47 -5.08
N GLN A 80 1.69 11.86 -4.05
CA GLN A 80 2.98 11.18 -4.07
C GLN A 80 2.84 9.66 -4.29
N LEU A 81 1.61 9.14 -4.27
CA LEU A 81 1.33 7.72 -4.45
C LEU A 81 0.96 7.43 -5.90
N TRP A 82 1.64 6.46 -6.50
CA TRP A 82 1.38 5.99 -7.86
C TRP A 82 0.79 4.58 -7.85
N PHE A 83 -0.46 4.44 -8.26
CA PHE A 83 -1.18 3.18 -8.33
C PHE A 83 -1.09 2.59 -9.73
N ARG A 84 -0.73 1.31 -9.83
CA ARG A 84 -0.64 0.61 -11.11
C ARG A 84 -1.02 -0.86 -10.95
N ARG A 85 -1.77 -1.36 -11.92
CA ARG A 85 -1.95 -2.80 -12.10
C ARG A 85 -0.74 -3.42 -12.78
N VAL A 86 -0.20 -4.48 -12.17
CA VAL A 86 0.86 -5.31 -12.75
C VAL A 86 0.39 -6.77 -12.73
N ASN A 87 0.03 -7.32 -13.89
CA ASN A 87 -0.60 -8.64 -14.00
C ASN A 87 -1.87 -8.77 -13.12
N ALA A 88 -1.82 -9.63 -12.09
CA ALA A 88 -2.89 -9.83 -11.12
C ALA A 88 -2.71 -8.99 -9.84
N ASP A 89 -1.63 -8.22 -9.73
CA ASP A 89 -1.26 -7.49 -8.53
C ASP A 89 -1.57 -6.00 -8.66
N LEU A 90 -1.72 -5.35 -7.50
CA LEU A 90 -1.73 -3.91 -7.38
C LEU A 90 -0.37 -3.45 -6.84
N GLU A 91 0.31 -2.59 -7.57
CA GLU A 91 1.54 -1.92 -7.14
C GLU A 91 1.19 -0.48 -6.72
N VAL A 92 1.68 -0.07 -5.55
CA VAL A 92 1.62 1.31 -5.07
C VAL A 92 3.03 1.80 -4.80
N SER A 93 3.49 2.81 -5.54
CA SER A 93 4.85 3.33 -5.47
C SER A 93 4.90 4.74 -4.88
N LEU A 94 5.97 5.07 -4.15
CA LEU A 94 6.24 6.43 -3.69
C LEU A 94 7.08 7.18 -4.72
N ILE A 95 6.48 8.21 -5.30
CA ILE A 95 7.10 9.07 -6.31
C ILE A 95 8.40 9.70 -5.76
N GLY A 96 9.47 9.58 -6.54
CA GLY A 96 10.79 10.12 -6.20
C GLY A 96 11.71 9.14 -5.46
N SER A 97 11.22 7.95 -5.10
CA SER A 97 11.99 6.91 -4.43
C SER A 97 12.01 5.60 -5.26
N THR A 98 12.58 4.54 -4.69
CA THR A 98 12.38 3.16 -5.14
C THR A 98 11.34 2.41 -4.32
N ASP A 99 10.74 3.07 -3.33
CA ASP A 99 9.82 2.45 -2.40
C ASP A 99 8.51 2.10 -3.10
N LYS A 100 8.06 0.87 -2.90
CA LYS A 100 6.78 0.38 -3.41
C LYS A 100 6.25 -0.72 -2.53
N THR A 101 4.95 -0.93 -2.57
CA THR A 101 4.34 -2.13 -2.01
C THR A 101 3.50 -2.82 -3.09
N THR A 102 3.61 -4.15 -3.14
CA THR A 102 2.88 -5.00 -4.08
C THR A 102 1.84 -5.79 -3.32
N LEU A 103 0.56 -5.51 -3.56
CA LEU A 103 -0.55 -6.31 -3.03
C LEU A 103 -0.79 -7.47 -3.98
N SER A 104 -0.39 -8.66 -3.53
CA SER A 104 -0.45 -9.87 -4.33
C SER A 104 -1.91 -10.25 -4.63
N ASN A 105 -2.19 -10.61 -5.88
CA ASN A 105 -3.48 -11.14 -6.34
C ASN A 105 -4.68 -10.19 -6.15
N TRP A 106 -4.45 -8.88 -5.97
CA TRP A 106 -5.52 -7.87 -5.89
C TRP A 106 -6.61 -8.10 -6.96
N TYR A 107 -6.21 -8.26 -8.21
CA TYR A 107 -7.13 -8.44 -9.34
C TYR A 107 -7.62 -9.89 -9.54
N ALA A 108 -7.25 -10.83 -8.68
CA ALA A 108 -7.75 -12.20 -8.70
C ALA A 108 -9.03 -12.38 -7.88
N GLY A 109 -9.33 -11.46 -6.96
CA GLY A 109 -10.58 -11.45 -6.19
C GLY A 109 -10.51 -10.58 -4.94
N SER A 110 -11.68 -10.12 -4.47
CA SER A 110 -11.78 -9.23 -3.31
C SER A 110 -11.29 -9.85 -1.99
N VAL A 111 -11.10 -11.17 -1.93
CA VAL A 111 -10.47 -11.84 -0.79
C VAL A 111 -9.01 -11.41 -0.58
N TYR A 112 -8.35 -10.85 -1.60
CA TYR A 112 -6.97 -10.33 -1.54
C TYR A 112 -6.88 -8.80 -1.38
N HIS A 113 -8.02 -8.09 -1.37
CA HIS A 113 -8.01 -6.64 -1.21
C HIS A 113 -7.77 -6.29 0.26
N VAL A 114 -7.02 -5.20 0.51
CA VAL A 114 -7.24 -4.37 1.69
C VAL A 114 -8.45 -3.48 1.46
N ASP A 115 -9.21 -3.13 2.49
CA ASP A 115 -10.42 -2.33 2.36
C ASP A 115 -10.16 -0.84 2.15
N GLN A 116 -9.05 -0.34 2.70
CA GLN A 116 -8.71 1.08 2.61
C GLN A 116 -7.21 1.38 2.63
N PHE A 117 -6.87 2.49 1.99
CA PHE A 117 -5.56 3.15 2.09
C PHE A 117 -5.76 4.46 2.85
N THR A 118 -4.84 4.78 3.74
CA THR A 118 -4.90 5.98 4.57
C THR A 118 -3.57 6.72 4.59
N THR A 119 -3.62 8.05 4.71
CA THR A 119 -2.45 8.90 4.93
C THR A 119 -2.50 9.52 6.31
N ALA A 120 -1.35 9.97 6.83
CA ALA A 120 -1.24 10.53 8.18
C ALA A 120 -2.07 11.80 8.42
N ASP A 121 -2.47 12.54 7.37
CA ASP A 121 -3.38 13.68 7.43
C ASP A 121 -4.87 13.28 7.45
N GLY A 122 -5.16 11.98 7.45
CA GLY A 122 -6.49 11.41 7.63
C GLY A 122 -7.25 11.16 6.33
N LYS A 123 -6.65 11.34 5.16
CA LYS A 123 -7.30 10.97 3.89
C LYS A 123 -7.50 9.48 3.78
N ARG A 124 -8.62 9.09 3.17
CA ARG A 124 -8.99 7.68 2.96
C ARG A 124 -9.35 7.41 1.50
N LEU A 125 -8.84 6.31 0.97
CA LEU A 125 -9.21 5.74 -0.32
C LEU A 125 -9.78 4.34 -0.09
N SER A 126 -11.03 4.10 -0.49
CA SER A 126 -11.63 2.75 -0.46
C SER A 126 -11.06 1.88 -1.58
N ASP A 127 -10.99 0.57 -1.35
CA ASP A 127 -10.68 -0.44 -2.37
C ASP A 127 -11.48 -0.26 -3.66
N THR A 128 -12.78 0.06 -3.54
CA THR A 128 -13.69 0.31 -4.67
C THR A 128 -13.31 1.51 -5.53
N GLN A 129 -12.47 2.41 -5.02
CA GLN A 129 -12.02 3.63 -5.69
C GLN A 129 -10.63 3.49 -6.32
N VAL A 130 -9.88 2.44 -5.98
CA VAL A 130 -8.50 2.22 -6.46
C VAL A 130 -8.43 2.20 -7.99
N ASP A 131 -9.38 1.54 -8.64
CA ASP A 131 -9.37 1.42 -10.10
C ASP A 131 -9.54 2.76 -10.82
N SER A 132 -10.16 3.77 -10.17
CA SER A 132 -10.21 5.13 -10.73
C SER A 132 -8.81 5.75 -10.82
N LEU A 133 -7.97 5.53 -9.80
CA LEU A 133 -6.58 6.01 -9.82
C LEU A 133 -5.74 5.22 -10.83
N VAL A 134 -5.87 3.89 -10.82
CA VAL A 134 -5.13 3.00 -11.75
C VAL A 134 -5.44 3.35 -13.21
N GLN A 135 -6.71 3.55 -13.57
CA GLN A 135 -7.11 3.91 -14.93
C GLN A 135 -6.58 5.28 -15.34
N ALA A 136 -6.66 6.28 -14.45
CA ALA A 136 -6.16 7.62 -14.75
C ALA A 136 -4.62 7.61 -14.93
N MET A 137 -3.91 6.92 -14.03
CA MET A 137 -2.45 6.82 -14.05
C MET A 137 -1.92 5.96 -15.21
N ALA A 138 -2.69 4.99 -15.71
CA ALA A 138 -2.30 4.15 -16.86
C ALA A 138 -2.10 4.93 -18.17
N SER A 139 -2.59 6.17 -18.26
CA SER A 139 -2.37 7.05 -19.42
C SER A 139 -0.97 7.67 -19.46
N PHE A 140 -0.14 7.41 -18.45
CA PHE A 140 1.14 8.07 -18.24
C PHE A 140 2.24 7.05 -17.94
N SER A 141 3.49 7.43 -18.23
CA SER A 141 4.64 6.65 -17.74
C SER A 141 4.81 6.93 -16.24
N PRO A 142 5.06 5.92 -15.39
CA PRO A 142 5.34 6.17 -13.98
C PRO A 142 6.49 7.18 -13.83
N PRO A 143 6.40 8.12 -12.87
CA PRO A 143 7.50 9.04 -12.59
C PRO A 143 8.81 8.29 -12.32
N VAL A 144 9.90 8.75 -12.91
CA VAL A 144 11.23 8.14 -12.73
C VAL A 144 11.77 8.41 -11.32
N SER A 145 12.59 7.50 -10.80
CA SER A 145 13.26 7.68 -9.50
C SER A 145 14.05 8.99 -9.46
N GLY A 146 13.98 9.70 -8.34
CA GLY A 146 14.54 11.03 -8.15
C GLY A 146 13.61 12.18 -8.53
N GLN A 147 12.50 11.93 -9.22
CA GLN A 147 11.46 12.93 -9.44
C GLN A 147 10.50 12.97 -8.25
N THR A 148 10.68 13.93 -7.34
CA THR A 148 9.93 13.98 -6.05
C THR A 148 8.53 14.58 -6.14
N THR A 149 8.15 15.11 -7.30
CA THR A 149 6.81 15.67 -7.56
C THR A 149 6.35 15.30 -8.95
N LEU A 150 5.04 15.08 -9.15
CA LEU A 150 4.47 14.87 -10.48
C LEU A 150 4.80 16.03 -11.45
N PRO A 151 5.05 15.77 -12.74
CA PRO A 151 5.16 16.83 -13.74
C PRO A 151 3.85 17.63 -13.82
N GLN A 152 3.90 18.91 -14.21
CA GLN A 152 2.71 19.77 -14.23
C GLN A 152 1.55 19.16 -15.04
N ASN A 153 1.84 18.63 -16.23
CA ASN A 153 0.83 18.01 -17.08
C ASN A 153 0.21 16.74 -16.48
N TYR A 154 0.90 16.05 -15.57
CA TYR A 154 0.33 14.91 -14.85
C TYR A 154 -0.55 15.41 -13.71
N ARG A 155 -0.09 16.43 -12.97
CA ARG A 155 -0.90 17.06 -11.91
C ARG A 155 -2.23 17.56 -12.46
N ASP A 156 -2.20 18.34 -13.54
CA ASP A 156 -3.42 18.90 -14.16
C ASP A 156 -4.42 17.81 -14.55
N ALA A 157 -3.94 16.63 -14.96
CA ALA A 157 -4.78 15.51 -15.37
C ALA A 157 -5.25 14.64 -14.20
N LEU A 158 -4.45 14.50 -13.14
CA LEU A 158 -4.69 13.56 -12.05
C LEU A 158 -5.33 14.21 -10.81
N GLU A 159 -5.15 15.52 -10.60
CA GLU A 159 -5.60 16.23 -9.39
C GLU A 159 -7.10 16.01 -9.12
N GLY A 160 -7.94 16.18 -10.15
CA GLY A 160 -9.39 15.99 -10.01
C GLY A 160 -9.77 14.56 -9.63
N VAL A 161 -9.07 13.56 -10.19
CA VAL A 161 -9.30 12.14 -9.89
C VAL A 161 -8.81 11.78 -8.49
N ILE A 162 -7.63 12.28 -8.10
CA ILE A 162 -7.07 12.08 -6.75
C ILE A 162 -8.02 12.71 -5.71
N ALA A 163 -8.40 13.97 -5.86
CA ALA A 163 -9.28 14.68 -4.92
C ALA A 163 -10.70 14.09 -4.87
N ALA A 164 -11.21 13.56 -5.97
CA ALA A 164 -12.53 12.92 -6.00
C ALA A 164 -12.56 11.60 -5.23
N ASN A 165 -11.45 10.87 -5.20
CA ASN A 165 -11.38 9.52 -4.60
C ASN A 165 -10.88 9.53 -3.16
N TRP A 166 -9.87 10.35 -2.83
CA TRP A 166 -9.38 10.49 -1.46
C TRP A 166 -10.28 11.43 -0.65
N LYS A 167 -10.99 10.88 0.35
CA LYS A 167 -11.90 11.64 1.23
C LYS A 167 -11.20 12.11 2.50
#